data_AF-A0A166D6R8-F1
#
_entry.id   AF-A0A166D6R8-F1
#
_cell.length_a   1.000
_cell.length_b   1.000
_cell.length_c   1.000
_cell.angle_alpha   90.00
_cell.angle_beta   90.00
_cell.angle_gamma   90.00
#
_symmetry.space_group_name_H-M   'P 1'
#
loop_
_entity.id
_entity.type
_entity.pdbx_description
1 polymer ?
#
loop_
_entity_poly.entity_id
_entity_poly.type
_entity_poly.pdbx_seq_one_letter_code
_entity_poly.pdbx_strand_id
1 'polypeptide(L)'
;MSAEEKPEFENPEDFIWDTYLKGSKDEDEARPKNWEGSTTGILTFTGLFAATVAAFIVESYKLLSSDSGERTNVLLEQLFVAMANASSQQPIIAPPPDSFSASTSVILTNVFWFSSLIIALVCALLSTLVQEWSRNYVQDINRRKVLHESLRERAYNHIYIRMGVNRYGMDQFVSWIVALVHLSVFLFACGLLLFLFPFNQVVAGISTAVLASFVTVYCVASLVPLLDKSCPYRTPISYMI
;
A
#
# COMPACT_ATOMS: atom_id res chain seq x y z
N MET A 1 -8.83 -46.32 23.26
CA MET A 1 -7.58 -45.58 23.54
C MET A 1 -6.50 -46.30 22.75
N SER A 2 -6.28 -45.89 21.50
CA SER A 2 -5.31 -46.56 20.62
C SER A 2 -3.92 -46.17 21.10
N ALA A 3 -3.12 -47.14 21.53
CA ALA A 3 -1.72 -46.92 21.84
C ALA A 3 -1.04 -46.41 20.57
N GLU A 4 -0.49 -45.20 20.64
CA GLU A 4 0.32 -44.63 19.56
C GLU A 4 1.62 -45.43 19.52
N GLU A 5 1.72 -46.33 18.54
CA GLU A 5 2.84 -47.23 18.34
C GLU A 5 4.10 -46.39 18.13
N LYS A 6 5.08 -46.51 19.06
CA LYS A 6 6.33 -45.75 18.96
C LYS A 6 7.06 -46.18 17.69
N PRO A 7 7.39 -45.26 16.76
CA PRO A 7 8.15 -45.62 15.59
C PRO A 7 9.50 -46.21 16.01
N GLU A 8 9.80 -47.40 15.51
CA GLU A 8 11.06 -48.10 15.76
C GLU A 8 12.09 -47.53 14.77
N PHE A 9 13.00 -46.70 15.27
CA PHE A 9 14.04 -46.06 14.46
C PHE A 9 15.30 -46.92 14.45
N GLU A 10 15.94 -47.06 13.29
CA GLU A 10 17.20 -47.79 13.13
C GLU A 10 18.36 -47.09 13.87
N ASN A 11 18.36 -45.76 13.90
CA ASN A 11 19.28 -44.95 14.70
C ASN A 11 18.53 -44.15 15.80
N PRO A 12 19.04 -44.10 17.05
CA PRO A 12 18.42 -43.30 18.12
C PRO A 12 18.36 -41.80 17.83
N GLU A 13 19.27 -41.28 16.99
CA GLU A 13 19.30 -39.87 16.60
C GLU A 13 18.16 -39.48 15.65
N ASP A 14 17.61 -40.43 14.88
CA ASP A 14 16.50 -40.18 13.97
C ASP A 14 15.21 -39.83 14.72
N PHE A 15 15.03 -40.33 15.94
CA PHE A 15 13.94 -39.93 16.83
C PHE A 15 13.96 -38.43 17.13
N ILE A 16 15.14 -37.84 17.32
CA ILE A 16 15.30 -36.41 17.63
C ILE A 16 14.93 -35.58 16.39
N TRP A 17 15.43 -35.96 15.22
CA TRP A 17 15.16 -35.26 13.97
C TRP A 17 13.69 -35.37 13.55
N ASP A 18 13.07 -36.55 13.70
CA ASP A 18 11.64 -36.75 13.45
C ASP A 18 10.77 -35.92 14.41
N THR A 19 11.12 -35.88 15.70
CA THR A 19 10.42 -35.07 16.69
C THR A 19 10.51 -33.57 16.35
N TYR A 20 11.68 -33.09 15.94
CA TYR A 20 11.87 -31.71 15.47
C TYR A 20 11.02 -31.39 14.23
N LEU A 21 11.05 -32.27 13.21
CA LEU A 21 10.27 -32.09 11.99
C LEU A 21 8.76 -32.12 12.24
N LYS A 22 8.29 -32.95 13.18
CA LYS A 22 6.89 -32.97 13.62
C LYS A 22 6.51 -31.69 14.37
N GLY A 23 7.33 -31.26 15.32
CA GLY A 23 7.07 -30.05 16.11
C GLY A 23 7.10 -28.75 15.28
N SER A 24 7.88 -28.72 14.20
CA SER A 24 7.98 -27.55 13.31
C SER A 24 6.87 -27.50 12.25
N LYS A 25 6.21 -28.62 11.95
CA LYS A 25 5.22 -28.73 10.87
C LYS A 25 4.12 -27.68 10.93
N ASP A 26 3.54 -27.45 12.11
CA ASP A 26 2.42 -26.51 12.28
C ASP A 26 2.81 -25.07 11.90
N GLU A 27 4.01 -24.64 12.33
CA GLU A 27 4.54 -23.33 11.99
C GLU A 27 4.92 -23.22 10.50
N ASP A 28 5.46 -24.29 9.89
CA ASP A 28 5.79 -24.29 8.46
C ASP A 28 4.57 -24.21 7.56
N GLU A 29 3.45 -24.77 7.99
CA GLU A 29 2.18 -24.63 7.28
C GLU A 29 1.52 -23.26 7.53
N ALA A 30 1.74 -22.65 8.69
CA ALA A 30 1.12 -21.38 9.06
C ALA A 30 1.78 -20.17 8.36
N ARG A 31 3.11 -20.09 8.32
CA ARG A 31 3.82 -18.90 7.81
C ARG A 31 3.49 -18.58 6.34
N PRO A 32 3.53 -19.53 5.40
CA PRO A 32 3.23 -19.26 4.00
C PRO A 32 1.78 -18.82 3.79
N LYS A 33 0.84 -19.44 4.52
CA LYS A 33 -0.58 -19.05 4.52
C LYS A 33 -0.76 -17.62 5.03
N ASN A 34 -0.03 -17.21 6.05
CA ASN A 34 -0.07 -15.85 6.58
C ASN A 34 0.49 -14.83 5.59
N TRP A 35 1.63 -15.12 4.94
CA TRP A 35 2.20 -14.25 3.93
C TRP A 35 1.30 -14.13 2.70
N GLU A 36 0.79 -15.26 2.20
CA GLU A 36 -0.10 -15.29 1.03
C GLU A 36 -1.44 -14.60 1.33
N GLY A 37 -2.04 -14.85 2.50
CA GLY A 37 -3.28 -14.19 2.93
C GLY A 37 -3.11 -12.68 3.04
N SER A 38 -2.02 -12.23 3.70
CA SER A 38 -1.73 -10.80 3.85
C SER A 38 -1.51 -10.11 2.50
N THR A 39 -0.67 -10.70 1.65
CA THR A 39 -0.32 -10.13 0.34
C THR A 39 -1.47 -10.16 -0.66
N THR A 40 -2.37 -11.15 -0.59
CA THR A 40 -3.60 -11.17 -1.40
C THR A 40 -4.54 -10.03 -1.01
N GLY A 41 -4.71 -9.78 0.28
CA GLY A 41 -5.46 -8.62 0.77
C GLY A 41 -4.84 -7.29 0.33
N ILE A 42 -3.52 -7.17 0.42
CA ILE A 42 -2.79 -5.98 -0.06
C ILE A 42 -2.97 -5.79 -1.57
N LEU A 43 -2.85 -6.84 -2.37
CA LEU A 43 -2.92 -6.75 -3.84
C LEU A 43 -4.32 -6.31 -4.32
N THR A 44 -5.36 -6.89 -3.72
CA THR A 44 -6.75 -6.50 -4.02
C THR A 44 -7.04 -5.05 -3.61
N PHE A 45 -6.62 -4.65 -2.41
CA PHE A 45 -6.75 -3.28 -1.94
C PHE A 45 -5.99 -2.28 -2.82
N THR A 46 -4.71 -2.54 -3.09
CA THR A 46 -3.85 -1.64 -3.89
C THR A 46 -4.37 -1.48 -5.31
N GLY A 47 -4.93 -2.52 -5.93
CA GLY A 47 -5.57 -2.41 -7.25
C GLY A 47 -6.80 -1.49 -7.25
N LEU A 48 -7.72 -1.68 -6.30
CA LEU A 48 -8.93 -0.84 -6.15
C LEU A 48 -8.57 0.61 -5.80
N PHE A 49 -7.60 0.78 -4.89
CA PHE A 49 -7.10 2.07 -4.48
C PHE A 49 -6.40 2.79 -5.64
N ALA A 50 -5.54 2.11 -6.39
CA ALA A 50 -4.88 2.68 -7.57
C ALA A 50 -5.88 3.17 -8.62
N ALA A 51 -6.95 2.41 -8.88
CA ALA A 51 -8.02 2.84 -9.79
C ALA A 51 -8.73 4.10 -9.27
N THR A 52 -8.99 4.16 -7.96
CA THR A 52 -9.59 5.34 -7.33
C THR A 52 -8.69 6.57 -7.47
N VAL A 53 -7.41 6.45 -7.10
CA VAL A 53 -6.43 7.53 -7.22
C VAL A 53 -6.26 7.97 -8.68
N ALA A 54 -6.23 7.02 -9.62
CA ALA A 54 -6.15 7.33 -11.05
C ALA A 54 -7.34 8.16 -11.55
N ALA A 55 -8.57 7.89 -11.08
CA ALA A 55 -9.74 8.69 -11.44
C ALA A 55 -9.59 10.16 -10.98
N PHE A 56 -9.08 10.37 -9.78
CA PHE A 56 -8.77 11.72 -9.27
C PHE A 56 -7.65 12.39 -10.07
N ILE A 57 -6.57 11.66 -10.38
CA ILE A 57 -5.46 12.16 -11.20
C ILE A 57 -5.94 12.60 -12.58
N VAL A 58 -6.80 11.83 -13.25
CA VAL A 58 -7.32 12.19 -14.58
C VAL A 58 -8.04 13.54 -14.57
N GLU A 59 -8.72 13.87 -13.48
CA GLU A 59 -9.40 15.15 -13.34
C GLU A 59 -8.43 16.29 -12.96
N SER A 60 -7.57 16.06 -11.97
CA SER A 60 -6.60 17.06 -11.50
C SER A 60 -5.47 17.35 -12.49
N TYR A 61 -5.10 16.39 -13.34
CA TYR A 61 -4.10 16.58 -14.38
C TYR A 61 -4.51 17.66 -15.38
N LYS A 62 -5.82 17.83 -15.63
CA LYS A 62 -6.32 18.89 -16.50
C LYS A 62 -6.03 20.28 -15.94
N LEU A 63 -6.02 20.43 -14.62
CA LEU A 63 -5.72 21.68 -13.92
C LEU A 63 -4.23 22.07 -14.00
N LEU A 64 -3.35 21.16 -14.42
CA LEU A 64 -1.94 21.43 -14.72
C LEU A 64 -1.72 21.97 -16.14
N SER A 65 -2.78 22.04 -16.96
CA SER A 65 -2.73 22.58 -18.32
C SER A 65 -3.60 23.81 -18.44
N SER A 66 -3.23 24.72 -19.35
CA SER A 66 -4.06 25.87 -19.69
C SER A 66 -5.41 25.41 -20.25
N ASP A 67 -6.50 25.95 -19.71
CA ASP A 67 -7.83 25.75 -20.28
C ASP A 67 -8.03 26.70 -21.47
N SER A 68 -8.12 26.13 -22.68
CA SER A 68 -8.44 26.90 -23.89
C SER A 68 -9.87 27.45 -23.86
N GLY A 69 -10.77 26.84 -23.07
CA GLY A 69 -12.14 27.31 -22.85
C GLY A 69 -12.17 28.64 -22.10
N GLU A 70 -11.42 28.76 -21.00
CA GLU A 70 -11.31 30.01 -20.24
C GLU A 70 -10.80 31.17 -21.12
N ARG A 71 -9.75 30.95 -21.92
CA ARG A 71 -9.29 31.98 -22.88
C ARG A 71 -10.36 32.34 -23.90
N THR A 72 -11.13 31.36 -24.37
CA THR A 72 -12.24 31.60 -25.31
C THR A 72 -13.32 32.46 -24.66
N ASN A 73 -13.70 32.19 -23.42
CA ASN A 73 -14.69 32.97 -22.67
C ASN A 73 -14.24 34.41 -22.46
N VAL A 74 -12.98 34.63 -22.05
CA VAL A 74 -12.41 35.97 -21.90
C VAL A 74 -12.44 36.75 -23.23
N LEU A 75 -12.07 36.11 -24.34
CA LEU A 75 -12.14 36.73 -25.66
C LEU A 75 -13.59 37.02 -26.09
N LEU A 76 -14.54 36.16 -25.74
CA LEU A 76 -15.97 36.31 -26.06
C LEU A 76 -16.61 37.45 -25.25
N GLU A 77 -16.28 37.57 -23.96
CA GLU A 77 -16.69 38.71 -23.12
C GLU A 77 -16.15 40.02 -23.69
N GLN A 78 -14.89 40.05 -24.11
CA GLN A 78 -14.31 41.24 -24.75
C GLN A 78 -14.99 41.58 -26.07
N LEU A 79 -15.32 40.57 -26.89
CA LEU A 79 -16.08 40.78 -28.12
C LEU A 79 -17.46 41.37 -27.82
N PHE A 80 -18.15 40.89 -26.79
CA PHE A 80 -19.45 41.39 -26.37
C PHE A 80 -19.37 42.85 -25.90
N VAL A 81 -18.37 43.18 -25.08
CA VAL A 81 -18.11 44.56 -24.62
C VAL A 81 -17.75 45.48 -25.79
N ALA A 82 -16.96 45.00 -26.76
CA ALA A 82 -16.60 45.75 -27.95
C ALA A 82 -17.81 46.03 -28.85
N MET A 83 -18.68 45.04 -29.05
CA MET A 83 -19.93 45.18 -29.81
C MET A 83 -20.89 46.17 -29.12
N ALA A 84 -20.99 46.12 -27.79
CA ALA A 84 -21.81 47.05 -27.02
C ALA A 84 -21.30 48.50 -27.07
N ASN A 85 -19.98 48.70 -27.20
CA ASN A 85 -19.33 50.00 -27.26
C ASN A 85 -18.97 50.44 -28.71
N ALA A 86 -19.54 49.80 -29.73
CA ALA A 86 -19.19 50.02 -31.14
C ALA A 86 -19.37 51.49 -31.60
N SER A 87 -20.22 52.26 -30.92
CA SER A 87 -20.43 53.69 -31.14
C SER A 87 -19.28 54.59 -30.64
N SER A 88 -18.39 54.08 -29.79
CA SER A 88 -17.34 54.86 -29.11
C SER A 88 -15.98 54.85 -29.83
N GLN A 89 -15.85 54.13 -30.97
CA GLN A 89 -14.61 54.02 -31.79
C GLN A 89 -13.31 53.71 -31.01
N GLN A 90 -13.41 53.09 -29.83
CA GLN A 90 -12.22 52.75 -29.05
C GLN A 90 -11.51 51.52 -29.63
N PRO A 91 -10.18 51.54 -29.80
CA PRO A 91 -9.43 50.40 -30.30
C PRO A 91 -9.44 49.25 -29.29
N ILE A 92 -9.80 48.06 -29.76
CA ILE A 92 -9.79 46.83 -28.96
C ILE A 92 -8.33 46.38 -28.85
N ILE A 93 -7.72 46.55 -27.68
CA ILE A 93 -6.38 46.02 -27.39
C ILE A 93 -6.57 44.64 -26.77
N ALA A 94 -6.27 43.58 -27.53
CA ALA A 94 -6.25 42.24 -26.99
C ALA A 94 -5.14 42.12 -25.94
N PRO A 95 -5.42 41.69 -24.70
CA PRO A 95 -4.38 41.48 -23.71
C PRO A 95 -3.43 40.38 -24.19
N PRO A 96 -2.12 40.51 -23.93
CA PRO A 96 -1.15 39.47 -24.25
C PRO A 96 -1.60 38.14 -23.62
N PRO A 97 -1.26 37.00 -24.23
CA PRO A 97 -1.57 35.72 -23.62
C PRO A 97 -0.87 35.65 -22.25
N ASP A 98 -1.66 35.53 -21.19
CA ASP A 98 -1.13 35.30 -19.85
C ASP A 98 -0.33 34.00 -19.88
N SER A 99 0.89 34.04 -19.35
CA SER A 99 1.71 32.84 -19.18
C SER A 99 1.01 31.94 -18.17
N PHE A 100 0.50 30.79 -18.63
CA PHE A 100 -0.15 29.82 -17.77
C PHE A 100 0.78 29.43 -16.61
N SER A 101 0.28 29.58 -15.39
CA SER A 101 0.96 29.19 -14.16
C SER A 101 -0.03 28.48 -13.26
N ALA A 102 0.17 27.17 -13.08
CA ALA A 102 -0.69 26.37 -12.21
C ALA A 102 -0.52 26.81 -10.74
N SER A 103 -1.64 26.90 -10.02
CA SER A 103 -1.62 27.22 -8.58
C SER A 103 -0.79 26.19 -7.81
N THR A 104 -0.03 26.65 -6.82
CA THR A 104 0.79 25.79 -5.94
C THR A 104 -0.03 24.66 -5.31
N SER A 105 -1.31 24.92 -4.98
CA SER A 105 -2.22 23.89 -4.43
C SER A 105 -2.48 22.75 -5.41
N VAL A 106 -2.64 23.06 -6.69
CA VAL A 106 -2.86 22.07 -7.76
C VAL A 106 -1.59 21.24 -7.97
N ILE A 107 -0.42 21.89 -7.99
CA ILE A 107 0.86 21.19 -8.12
C ILE A 107 1.06 20.22 -6.94
N LEU A 108 0.89 20.69 -5.70
CA LEU A 108 1.02 19.85 -4.50
C LEU A 108 0.03 18.68 -4.50
N THR A 109 -1.23 18.93 -4.85
CA THR A 109 -2.25 17.88 -4.97
C THR A 109 -1.80 16.77 -5.91
N ASN A 110 -1.33 17.13 -7.11
CA ASN A 110 -0.85 16.15 -8.08
C ASN A 110 0.38 15.41 -7.57
N VAL A 111 1.35 16.09 -6.95
CA VAL A 111 2.53 15.43 -6.35
C VAL A 111 2.09 14.37 -5.34
N PHE A 112 1.18 14.71 -4.41
CA PHE A 112 0.66 13.77 -3.42
C PHE A 112 -0.06 12.57 -4.05
N TRP A 113 -0.91 12.80 -5.05
CA TRP A 113 -1.65 11.73 -5.72
C TRP A 113 -0.76 10.83 -6.57
N PHE A 114 0.16 11.38 -7.36
CA PHE A 114 1.12 10.58 -8.13
C PHE A 114 2.05 9.78 -7.20
N SER A 115 2.57 10.38 -6.12
CA SER A 115 3.37 9.65 -5.12
C SER A 115 2.57 8.53 -4.47
N SER A 116 1.32 8.80 -4.07
CA SER A 116 0.41 7.80 -3.52
C SER A 116 0.20 6.63 -4.49
N LEU A 117 -0.09 6.90 -5.77
CA LEU A 117 -0.29 5.89 -6.81
C LEU A 117 0.97 5.04 -7.02
N ILE A 118 2.13 5.67 -7.16
CA ILE A 118 3.41 4.97 -7.37
C ILE A 118 3.70 4.03 -6.19
N ILE A 119 3.53 4.50 -4.95
CA ILE A 119 3.73 3.67 -3.76
C ILE A 119 2.75 2.49 -3.75
N ALA A 120 1.47 2.69 -4.11
CA ALA A 120 0.49 1.61 -4.19
C ALA A 120 0.88 0.55 -5.24
N LEU A 121 1.37 0.96 -6.41
CA LEU A 121 1.85 0.05 -7.46
C LEU A 121 3.10 -0.71 -7.01
N VAL A 122 4.03 -0.04 -6.33
CA VAL A 122 5.20 -0.71 -5.73
C VAL A 122 4.73 -1.74 -4.69
N CYS A 123 3.75 -1.42 -3.84
CA CYS A 123 3.20 -2.37 -2.87
C CYS A 123 2.58 -3.60 -3.55
N ALA A 124 1.88 -3.41 -4.67
CA ALA A 124 1.33 -4.50 -5.47
C ALA A 124 2.45 -5.41 -6.00
N LEU A 125 3.52 -4.83 -6.58
CA LEU A 125 4.69 -5.58 -7.07
C LEU A 125 5.44 -6.31 -5.94
N LEU A 126 5.61 -5.68 -4.79
CA LEU A 126 6.25 -6.34 -3.63
C LEU A 126 5.38 -7.48 -3.09
N SER A 127 4.06 -7.32 -3.10
CA SER A 127 3.12 -8.36 -2.68
C SER A 127 3.19 -9.58 -3.59
N THR A 128 3.27 -9.39 -4.91
CA THR A 128 3.42 -10.52 -5.85
C THR A 128 4.76 -11.23 -5.69
N LEU A 129 5.85 -10.50 -5.42
CA LEU A 129 7.15 -11.12 -5.10
C LEU A 129 7.08 -11.98 -3.84
N VAL A 130 6.45 -11.49 -2.77
CA VAL A 130 6.28 -12.27 -1.53
C VAL A 130 5.43 -13.51 -1.78
N GLN A 131 4.39 -13.44 -2.62
CA GLN A 131 3.61 -14.62 -3.01
C GLN A 131 4.47 -15.67 -3.71
N GLU A 132 5.35 -15.26 -4.64
CA GLU A 132 6.30 -16.16 -5.29
C GLU A 132 7.28 -16.77 -4.29
N TRP A 133 7.85 -15.96 -3.40
CA TRP A 133 8.77 -16.47 -2.37
C TRP A 133 8.09 -17.42 -1.39
N SER A 134 6.83 -17.14 -1.02
CA SER A 134 6.01 -18.02 -0.19
C SER A 134 5.78 -19.38 -0.86
N ARG A 135 5.43 -19.38 -2.15
CA ARG A 135 5.29 -20.61 -2.95
C ARG A 135 6.60 -21.38 -3.04
N ASN A 136 7.72 -20.69 -3.30
CA ASN A 136 9.04 -21.31 -3.36
C ASN A 136 9.46 -21.91 -2.01
N TYR A 137 9.18 -21.24 -0.89
CA TYR A 137 9.42 -21.77 0.45
C TYR A 137 8.65 -23.08 0.70
N VAL A 138 7.36 -23.12 0.34
CA VAL A 138 6.54 -24.33 0.43
C VAL A 138 7.09 -25.44 -0.45
N GLN A 139 7.54 -25.11 -1.66
CA GLN A 139 8.18 -26.07 -2.55
C GLN A 139 9.49 -26.59 -1.96
N ASP A 140 10.37 -25.74 -1.44
CA ASP A 140 11.67 -26.17 -0.91
C ASP A 140 11.54 -27.04 0.35
N ILE A 141 10.51 -26.82 1.17
CA ILE A 141 10.20 -27.67 2.33
C ILE A 141 9.57 -29.00 1.91
N ASN A 142 8.70 -29.01 0.89
CA ASN A 142 7.97 -30.21 0.48
C ASN A 142 8.70 -31.08 -0.56
N ARG A 143 9.51 -30.48 -1.44
CA ARG A 143 10.17 -31.12 -2.61
C ARG A 143 11.23 -32.14 -2.21
N ARG A 144 11.66 -32.16 -0.95
CA ARG A 144 12.75 -33.01 -0.44
C ARG A 144 12.27 -34.24 0.33
N LYS A 145 11.14 -34.82 -0.07
CA LYS A 145 10.80 -36.24 0.22
C LYS A 145 11.37 -37.15 -0.87
N VAL A 146 12.62 -36.92 -1.28
CA VAL A 146 13.27 -37.76 -2.29
C VAL A 146 13.76 -39.02 -1.58
N LEU A 147 13.55 -40.18 -2.21
CA LEU A 147 13.59 -41.54 -1.63
C LEU A 147 14.93 -41.98 -0.99
N HIS A 148 15.93 -41.10 -0.85
CA HIS A 148 17.28 -41.43 -0.40
C HIS A 148 17.94 -40.38 0.52
N GLU A 149 17.22 -39.36 1.00
CA GLU A 149 17.77 -38.37 1.95
C GLU A 149 17.57 -38.84 3.40
N SER A 150 18.63 -38.80 4.22
CA SER A 150 18.53 -39.17 5.63
C SER A 150 17.66 -38.18 6.41
N LEU A 151 17.03 -38.61 7.52
CA LEU A 151 16.22 -37.74 8.37
C LEU A 151 17.03 -36.54 8.89
N ARG A 152 18.31 -36.78 9.19
CA ARG A 152 19.27 -35.76 9.62
C ARG A 152 19.53 -34.69 8.56
N GLU A 153 19.83 -35.07 7.32
CA GLU A 153 20.06 -34.11 6.22
C GLU A 153 18.83 -33.24 5.95
N ARG A 154 17.65 -33.86 5.97
CA ARG A 154 16.37 -33.16 5.84
C ARG A 154 16.18 -32.12 6.94
N ALA A 155 16.43 -32.49 8.19
CA ALA A 155 16.30 -31.58 9.33
C ALA A 155 17.30 -30.42 9.25
N TYR A 156 18.55 -30.66 8.89
CA TYR A 156 19.53 -29.58 8.69
C TYR A 156 19.14 -28.61 7.58
N ASN A 157 18.69 -29.13 6.44
CA ASN A 157 18.25 -28.27 5.34
C ASN A 157 17.03 -27.43 5.72
N HIS A 158 16.08 -28.04 6.43
CA HIS A 158 14.93 -27.32 6.97
C HIS A 158 15.33 -26.19 7.92
N ILE A 159 16.21 -26.48 8.88
CA ILE A 159 16.78 -25.47 9.79
C ILE A 159 17.46 -24.36 8.99
N TYR A 160 18.24 -24.69 7.96
CA TYR A 160 18.93 -23.73 7.11
C TYR A 160 17.95 -22.79 6.39
N ILE A 161 16.90 -23.32 5.77
CA ILE A 161 15.87 -22.53 5.08
C ILE A 161 15.14 -21.61 6.08
N ARG A 162 14.71 -22.15 7.22
CA ARG A 162 14.04 -21.36 8.28
C ARG A 162 14.94 -20.25 8.82
N MET A 163 16.20 -20.56 9.04
CA MET A 163 17.19 -19.58 9.48
C MET A 163 17.38 -18.49 8.43
N GLY A 164 17.36 -18.84 7.15
CA GLY A 164 17.36 -17.89 6.04
C GLY A 164 16.16 -16.94 6.10
N VAL A 165 14.94 -17.47 6.18
CA VAL A 165 13.71 -16.65 6.27
C VAL A 165 13.74 -15.71 7.46
N ASN A 166 14.18 -16.19 8.63
CA ASN A 166 14.28 -15.37 9.84
C ASN A 166 15.37 -14.31 9.72
N ARG A 167 16.53 -14.66 9.12
CA ARG A 167 17.67 -13.75 8.91
C ARG A 167 17.33 -12.63 7.95
N TYR A 168 16.62 -12.92 6.86
CA TYR A 168 16.19 -11.92 5.88
C TYR A 168 14.88 -11.22 6.30
N GLY A 169 14.24 -11.65 7.39
CA GLY A 169 13.09 -10.97 7.98
C GLY A 169 11.86 -10.94 7.09
N MET A 170 11.48 -12.07 6.49
CA MET A 170 10.33 -12.12 5.56
C MET A 170 9.03 -11.60 6.20
N ASP A 171 8.76 -11.96 7.46
CA ASP A 171 7.61 -11.43 8.22
C ASP A 171 7.66 -9.91 8.35
N GLN A 172 8.83 -9.37 8.66
CA GLN A 172 9.05 -7.93 8.77
C GLN A 172 8.87 -7.24 7.41
N PHE A 173 9.35 -7.86 6.33
CA PHE A 173 9.19 -7.35 4.98
C PHE A 173 7.71 -7.21 4.59
N VAL A 174 6.86 -8.20 4.90
CA VAL A 174 5.41 -8.08 4.68
C VAL A 174 4.81 -6.93 5.49
N SER A 175 5.24 -6.76 6.75
CA SER A 175 4.81 -5.64 7.59
C SER A 175 5.18 -4.28 6.99
N TRP A 176 6.37 -4.15 6.38
CA TRP A 176 6.77 -2.94 5.66
C TRP A 176 5.89 -2.63 4.46
N ILE A 177 5.45 -3.65 3.70
CA ILE A 177 4.50 -3.45 2.59
C ILE A 177 3.20 -2.84 3.13
N VAL A 178 2.66 -3.39 4.23
CA VAL A 178 1.45 -2.84 4.87
C VAL A 178 1.67 -1.38 5.30
N ALA A 179 2.82 -1.05 5.86
CA ALA A 179 3.15 0.33 6.24
C ALA A 179 3.20 1.27 5.03
N LEU A 180 3.75 0.84 3.90
CA LEU A 180 3.76 1.60 2.64
C LEU A 180 2.35 1.83 2.08
N VAL A 181 1.45 0.85 2.21
CA VAL A 181 0.03 1.00 1.85
C VAL A 181 -0.62 2.10 2.69
N HIS A 182 -0.41 2.10 4.00
CA HIS A 182 -0.93 3.17 4.87
C HIS A 182 -0.36 4.55 4.49
N LEU A 183 0.94 4.63 4.19
CA LEU A 183 1.56 5.86 3.72
C LEU A 183 0.91 6.37 2.43
N SER A 184 0.67 5.48 1.47
CA SER A 184 0.00 5.79 0.21
C SER A 184 -1.42 6.34 0.41
N VAL A 185 -2.20 5.72 1.31
CA VAL A 185 -3.55 6.20 1.68
C VAL A 185 -3.48 7.57 2.35
N PHE A 186 -2.53 7.79 3.26
CA PHE A 186 -2.35 9.08 3.92
C PHE A 186 -1.97 10.20 2.96
N LEU A 187 -1.05 9.93 2.02
CA LEU A 187 -0.67 10.89 0.97
C LEU A 187 -1.88 11.25 0.09
N PHE A 188 -2.70 10.25 -0.29
CA PHE A 188 -3.92 10.51 -1.04
C PHE A 188 -4.92 11.38 -0.27
N ALA A 189 -5.13 11.08 1.01
CA ALA A 189 -6.02 11.86 1.86
C ALA A 189 -5.54 13.32 2.02
N CYS A 190 -4.23 13.54 2.17
CA CYS A 190 -3.64 14.89 2.19
C CYS A 190 -3.91 15.63 0.86
N GLY A 191 -3.64 14.98 -0.27
CA GLY A 191 -3.95 15.54 -1.59
C GLY A 191 -5.44 15.84 -1.77
N LEU A 192 -6.34 14.99 -1.26
CA LEU A 192 -7.78 15.20 -1.32
C LEU A 192 -8.22 16.46 -0.55
N LEU A 193 -7.63 16.71 0.62
CA LEU A 193 -7.90 17.93 1.37
C LEU A 193 -7.41 19.17 0.63
N LEU A 194 -6.16 19.17 0.15
CA LEU A 194 -5.58 20.26 -0.65
C LEU A 194 -6.39 20.53 -1.92
N PHE A 195 -6.96 19.48 -2.52
CA PHE A 195 -7.84 19.60 -3.67
C PHE A 195 -9.15 20.28 -3.32
N LEU A 196 -9.81 19.93 -2.21
CA LEU A 196 -11.16 20.41 -1.88
C LEU A 196 -11.22 21.84 -1.33
N PHE A 197 -10.20 22.26 -0.58
CA PHE A 197 -10.18 23.57 0.08
C PHE A 197 -10.43 24.78 -0.85
N PRO A 198 -9.84 24.83 -2.06
CA PRO A 198 -10.08 25.92 -3.00
C PRO A 198 -11.49 25.92 -3.62
N PHE A 199 -12.13 24.76 -3.76
CA PHE A 199 -13.43 24.66 -4.46
C PHE A 199 -14.62 24.95 -3.55
N ASN A 200 -14.67 24.33 -2.37
CA ASN A 200 -15.80 24.50 -1.46
C ASN A 200 -15.43 24.23 0.00
N GLN A 201 -15.51 25.26 0.82
CA GLN A 201 -15.18 25.22 2.24
C GLN A 201 -16.08 24.26 3.05
N VAL A 202 -17.36 24.12 2.68
CA VAL A 202 -18.29 23.21 3.38
C VAL A 202 -17.93 21.76 3.09
N VAL A 203 -17.71 21.41 1.83
CA VAL A 203 -17.31 20.05 1.43
C VAL A 203 -15.95 19.71 2.04
N ALA A 204 -14.98 20.62 1.94
CA ALA A 204 -13.65 20.45 2.55
C ALA A 204 -13.73 20.26 4.07
N GLY A 205 -14.56 21.04 4.77
CA GLY A 205 -14.76 20.94 6.21
C GLY A 205 -15.33 19.58 6.63
N ILE A 206 -16.37 19.11 5.94
CA ILE A 206 -16.97 17.80 6.21
C ILE A 206 -15.96 16.67 5.92
N SER A 207 -15.28 16.71 4.77
CA SER A 207 -14.26 15.71 4.42
C SER A 207 -13.11 15.70 5.44
N THR A 208 -12.68 16.87 5.92
CA THR A 208 -11.64 16.99 6.97
C THR A 208 -12.11 16.36 8.27
N ALA A 209 -13.35 16.63 8.71
CA ALA A 209 -13.89 16.05 9.94
C ALA A 209 -13.97 14.52 9.88
N VAL A 210 -14.41 13.98 8.75
CA VAL A 210 -14.46 12.53 8.52
C VAL A 210 -13.05 11.93 8.58
N LEU A 211 -12.09 12.49 7.83
CA LEU A 211 -10.71 12.02 7.84
C LEU A 211 -10.05 12.12 9.22
N ALA A 212 -10.26 13.23 9.94
CA ALA A 212 -9.73 13.43 11.28
C ALA A 212 -10.27 12.39 12.27
N SER A 213 -11.54 12.00 12.15
CA SER A 213 -12.12 10.94 12.99
C SER A 213 -11.41 9.59 12.77
N PHE A 214 -11.16 9.21 11.51
CA PHE A 214 -10.44 7.98 11.18
C PHE A 214 -8.98 8.01 11.64
N VAL A 215 -8.28 9.13 11.43
CA VAL A 215 -6.90 9.31 11.91
C VAL A 215 -6.84 9.20 13.42
N THR A 216 -7.82 9.78 14.14
CA THR A 216 -7.89 9.68 15.61
C THR A 216 -8.02 8.24 16.05
N VAL A 217 -8.95 7.48 15.45
CA VAL A 217 -9.13 6.05 15.75
C VAL A 217 -7.87 5.25 15.44
N TYR A 218 -7.21 5.51 14.31
CA TYR A 218 -5.96 4.85 13.92
C TYR A 218 -4.82 5.14 14.90
N CYS A 219 -4.66 6.40 15.32
CA CYS A 219 -3.66 6.80 16.31
C CYS A 219 -3.93 6.14 17.67
N VAL A 220 -5.18 6.13 18.13
CA VAL A 220 -5.55 5.43 19.37
C VAL A 220 -5.23 3.95 19.26
N ALA A 221 -5.66 3.28 18.19
CA ALA A 221 -5.37 1.86 17.98
C ALA A 221 -3.86 1.56 17.94
N SER A 222 -3.04 2.48 17.42
CA SER A 222 -1.59 2.36 17.38
C SER A 222 -0.91 2.61 18.74
N LEU A 223 -1.49 3.44 19.59
CA LEU A 223 -0.93 3.82 20.90
C LEU A 223 -1.33 2.87 22.03
N VAL A 224 -2.53 2.25 21.96
CA VAL A 224 -3.02 1.33 23.00
C VAL A 224 -2.04 0.17 23.28
N PRO A 225 -1.41 -0.50 22.29
CA PRO A 225 -0.42 -1.55 22.54
C PRO A 225 0.84 -1.08 23.28
N LEU A 226 1.15 0.22 23.26
CA LEU A 226 2.29 0.78 24.00
C LEU A 226 1.97 0.93 25.50
N LEU A 227 0.69 1.14 25.82
CA LEU A 227 0.21 1.27 27.20
C LEU A 227 -0.12 -0.11 27.81
N ASP A 228 -0.66 -1.01 26.99
CA ASP A 228 -1.03 -2.37 27.40
C ASP A 228 -0.47 -3.42 26.42
N LYS A 229 0.54 -4.17 26.87
CA LYS A 229 1.17 -5.26 26.10
C LYS A 229 0.23 -6.44 25.83
N SER A 230 -0.88 -6.56 26.56
CA SER A 230 -1.91 -7.58 26.32
C SER A 230 -2.87 -7.20 25.18
N CYS A 231 -2.78 -5.98 24.66
CA CYS A 231 -3.64 -5.51 23.59
C CYS A 231 -3.39 -6.25 22.25
N PRO A 232 -4.46 -6.72 21.57
CA PRO A 232 -4.32 -7.44 20.30
C PRO A 232 -4.09 -6.53 19.08
N TYR A 233 -4.28 -5.21 19.20
CA TYR A 233 -4.24 -4.26 18.08
C TYR A 233 -2.81 -3.90 17.64
N ARG A 234 -2.01 -4.88 17.21
CA ARG A 234 -0.65 -4.63 16.74
C ARG A 234 -0.66 -3.94 15.38
N THR A 235 -0.02 -2.77 15.29
CA THR A 235 0.21 -2.08 14.02
C THR A 235 1.65 -2.30 13.55
N PRO A 236 1.99 -2.07 12.26
CA PRO A 236 3.36 -2.21 11.78
C PRO A 236 4.39 -1.43 12.63
N ILE A 237 3.98 -0.31 13.21
CA ILE A 237 4.80 0.53 14.10
C ILE A 237 5.10 -0.20 15.43
N SER A 238 4.15 -0.95 15.97
CA SER A 238 4.35 -1.73 17.19
C SER A 238 5.37 -2.87 17.03
N TYR A 239 5.66 -3.31 15.80
CA TYR A 239 6.71 -4.31 15.52
C TYR A 239 8.11 -3.71 15.42
N MET A 240 8.24 -2.38 15.31
CA MET A 240 9.54 -1.70 15.22
C MET A 240 10.15 -1.35 16.59
N ILE A 241 9.39 -1.49 17.67
CA ILE A 241 9.77 -1.24 19.07
C ILE A 241 10.01 -2.58 19.76
#